data_AF-A0A418CCI4-F1
#
_entry.id   AF-A0A418CCI4-F1
#
_cell.length_a   1.000
_cell.length_b   1.000
_cell.length_c   1.000
_cell.angle_alpha   90.00
_cell.angle_beta   90.00
_cell.angle_gamma   90.00
#
_symmetry.space_group_name_H-M   'P 1'
#
loop_
_entity.id
_entity.type
_entity.pdbx_description
1 polymer ?
#
loop_
_entity_poly.entity_id
_entity_poly.type
_entity_poly.pdbx_seq_one_letter_code
_entity_poly.pdbx_strand_id
1 'polypeptide(L)' 'MPALDYHFDSTGKKLKSKWDSYDVDAELDKILAYLDTVRGDEEVRIVRKQLVGAINDTYLVTLDRLKGQLA' A
#
# COMPACT_ATOMS: atom_id res chain seq x y z
N MET A 1 -7.25 -6.24 -11.96
CA MET A 1 -5.95 -5.70 -11.51
C MET A 1 -5.36 -4.91 -12.66
N PRO A 2 -4.98 -3.63 -12.49
CA PRO A 2 -4.30 -2.91 -13.57
C PRO A 2 -2.96 -3.62 -13.83
N ALA A 3 -2.68 -3.92 -15.10
CA ALA A 3 -1.39 -4.49 -15.49
C ALA A 3 -0.29 -3.50 -15.04
N LEU A 4 0.69 -4.00 -14.29
CA LEU A 4 1.90 -3.22 -14.02
C LEU A 4 2.56 -2.99 -15.37
N ASP A 5 2.63 -1.71 -15.76
CA ASP A 5 3.03 -1.26 -17.09
C ASP A 5 4.55 -1.36 -17.21
N TYR A 6 5.04 -2.60 -17.30
CA TYR A 6 6.45 -2.92 -17.45
C TYR A 6 6.85 -2.69 -18.91
N HIS A 7 7.33 -1.49 -19.21
CA HIS A 7 7.87 -1.16 -20.52
C HIS A 7 9.39 -1.33 -20.55
N PHE A 8 9.90 -1.87 -21.66
CA PHE A 8 11.33 -2.06 -21.90
C PHE A 8 11.75 -1.28 -23.15
N ASP A 9 12.93 -0.70 -23.14
CA ASP A 9 13.50 -0.08 -24.34
C ASP A 9 13.94 -1.13 -25.37
N SER A 10 14.36 -0.68 -26.55
CA SER A 10 14.81 -1.54 -27.64
C SER A 10 16.07 -2.37 -27.32
N THR A 11 16.73 -2.09 -26.20
CA THR A 11 17.89 -2.85 -25.70
C THR A 11 17.52 -3.84 -24.59
N GLY A 12 16.23 -3.91 -24.22
CA GLY A 12 15.71 -4.78 -23.17
C GLY A 12 15.88 -4.19 -21.76
N LYS A 13 16.25 -2.92 -21.62
CA LYS A 13 16.35 -2.27 -20.32
C LYS A 13 14.98 -1.76 -19.89
N LYS A 14 14.58 -2.06 -18.66
CA LYS A 14 13.32 -1.56 -18.08
C LYS A 14 13.31 -0.04 -18.05
N LEU A 15 12.24 0.56 -18.56
CA LEU A 15 11.97 1.99 -18.43
C LEU A 15 11.62 2.29 -16.98
N LYS A 16 12.27 3.32 -16.41
CA LYS A 16 11.92 3.80 -15.07
C LYS A 16 10.50 4.31 -15.05
N SER A 17 9.75 3.89 -14.05
CA SER A 17 8.39 4.28 -13.76
C SER A 17 8.30 4.82 -12.34
N LYS A 18 7.20 5.52 -12.03
CA LYS A 18 6.91 5.96 -10.66
C LYS A 18 6.84 4.80 -9.65
N TRP A 19 6.54 3.59 -10.14
CA TRP A 19 6.39 2.39 -9.32
C TRP A 19 7.73 1.80 -8.88
N ASP A 20 8.84 2.14 -9.56
CA ASP A 20 10.18 1.66 -9.19
C ASP A 20 10.69 2.26 -7.87
N SER A 21 10.12 3.38 -7.44
CA SER A 21 10.45 4.06 -6.18
C SER A 21 9.24 4.22 -5.27
N TYR A 22 8.12 3.54 -5.57
CA TYR A 22 6.90 3.70 -4.79
C TYR A 22 6.97 2.82 -3.54
N ASP A 23 7.07 3.46 -2.38
CA ASP A 23 7.09 2.81 -1.08
C ASP A 23 5.66 2.64 -0.56
N VAL A 24 5.10 1.45 -0.75
CA VAL A 24 3.72 1.15 -0.37
C VAL A 24 3.55 1.20 1.15
N ASP A 25 4.55 0.77 1.93
CA ASP A 25 4.47 0.76 3.39
C ASP A 25 4.40 2.20 3.93
N ALA A 26 5.25 3.08 3.41
CA ALA A 26 5.23 4.49 3.79
C ALA A 26 3.89 5.17 3.46
N GLU A 27 3.23 4.77 2.38
CA GLU A 27 1.89 5.29 2.04
C GLU A 27 0.78 4.73 2.93
N LEU A 28 0.86 3.46 3.30
CA LEU A 28 -0.06 2.86 4.28
C LEU A 28 0.10 3.50 5.67
N ASP A 29 1.33 3.80 6.09
CA ASP A 29 1.61 4.51 7.34
C ASP A 29 1.00 5.93 7.35
N LYS A 30 1.09 6.66 6.23
CA LYS A 30 0.44 7.97 6.10
C LYS A 30 -1.08 7.87 6.20
N ILE A 31 -1.67 6.82 5.62
CA ILE A 31 -3.12 6.58 5.71
C ILE A 31 -3.53 6.29 7.16
N LEU A 32 -2.77 5.46 7.88
CA LEU A 32 -3.01 5.20 9.31
C LEU A 32 -2.93 6.49 10.14
N ALA A 33 -1.89 7.30 9.92
CA ALA A 33 -1.74 8.59 10.59
C ALA A 33 -2.91 9.54 10.28
N TYR A 34 -3.39 9.57 9.02
CA TYR A 34 -4.58 10.34 8.67
C TYR A 34 -5.83 9.83 9.39
N LEU A 35 -6.05 8.51 9.41
CA LEU A 35 -7.20 7.90 10.09
C LEU A 35 -7.22 8.24 11.59
N ASP A 36 -6.06 8.31 12.24
CA ASP A 36 -5.95 8.73 13.64
C ASP A 36 -6.41 10.18 13.89
N THR A 37 -6.40 11.03 12.87
CA THR A 37 -6.94 12.39 12.96
C THR A 37 -8.45 12.46 12.78
N VAL A 38 -9.06 11.44 12.16
CA VAL A 38 -10.50 11.43 11.85
C VAL A 38 -11.33 11.33 13.14
N ARG A 39 -12.28 12.24 13.30
CA ARG A 39 -13.27 12.29 14.40
C ARG A 39 -14.68 12.12 13.83
N GLY A 40 -15.58 11.61 14.66
CA GLY A 40 -16.98 11.39 14.27
C GLY A 40 -17.73 10.55 15.30
N ASP A 41 -18.94 10.20 14.94
CA ASP A 41 -19.86 9.40 15.74
C ASP A 41 -19.52 7.89 15.71
N GLU A 42 -20.48 7.07 16.14
CA GLU A 42 -20.34 5.61 16.18
C GLU A 42 -20.01 5.01 14.82
N GLU A 43 -20.71 5.43 13.77
CA GLU A 43 -20.52 4.88 12.43
C GLU A 43 -19.13 5.22 11.90
N VAL A 44 -18.69 6.47 12.05
CA VAL A 44 -17.34 6.89 11.68
C VAL A 44 -16.28 6.09 12.44
N ARG A 45 -16.49 5.83 13.73
CA ARG A 45 -15.55 5.05 14.54
C ARG A 45 -15.49 3.59 14.12
N ILE A 46 -16.63 2.98 13.77
CA ILE A 46 -16.70 1.61 13.27
C ILE A 46 -15.93 1.50 11.94
N VAL A 47 -16.21 2.39 10.98
CA VAL A 47 -15.53 2.39 9.68
C VAL A 47 -14.04 2.63 9.84
N ARG A 48 -13.62 3.59 10.67
CA ARG A 48 -12.20 3.82 10.96
C ARG A 48 -11.52 2.56 11.50
N LYS A 49 -12.15 1.87 12.45
CA LYS A 49 -11.60 0.62 13.02
C LYS A 49 -11.47 -0.48 11.96
N GLN A 50 -12.48 -0.62 11.09
CA GLN A 50 -12.43 -1.60 9.99
C GLN A 50 -11.30 -1.30 9.01
N LEU A 51 -11.10 -0.03 8.64
CA LEU A 51 -10.00 0.38 7.76
C LEU A 51 -8.63 0.14 8.37
N VAL A 52 -8.43 0.53 9.64
CA VAL A 52 -7.19 0.28 10.37
C VAL A 52 -6.90 -1.23 10.45
N GLY A 53 -7.91 -2.04 10.76
CA GLY A 53 -7.77 -3.50 10.78
C GLY A 53 -7.41 -4.08 9.40
N ALA A 54 -8.06 -3.64 8.32
CA ALA A 54 -7.73 -4.09 6.97
C ALA A 54 -6.28 -3.74 6.59
N ILE A 55 -5.80 -2.55 6.94
CA ILE A 55 -4.43 -2.13 6.65
C ILE A 55 -3.42 -2.99 7.44
N ASN A 56 -3.59 -3.09 8.76
CA ASN A 56 -2.63 -3.79 9.63
C ASN A 56 -2.65 -5.29 9.41
N ASP A 57 -3.84 -5.91 9.43
CA ASP A 57 -3.95 -7.36 9.53
C ASP A 57 -3.94 -8.03 8.16
N THR A 58 -4.23 -7.29 7.09
CA THR A 58 -4.28 -7.84 5.73
C THR A 58 -3.18 -7.28 4.84
N TYR A 59 -3.13 -5.96 4.62
CA TYR A 59 -2.25 -5.40 3.61
C TYR A 59 -0.78 -5.38 4.02
N LEU A 60 -0.45 -4.90 5.22
CA LEU A 60 0.93 -4.91 5.72
C LEU A 60 1.48 -6.35 5.85
N VAL A 61 0.68 -7.26 6.42
CA VAL A 61 1.04 -8.69 6.50
C VAL A 61 1.29 -9.30 5.10
N THR A 62 0.46 -8.95 4.11
CA THR A 62 0.66 -9.44 2.74
C THR A 62 1.94 -8.88 2.12
N LEU A 63 2.24 -7.59 2.33
CA LEU A 63 3.48 -6.96 1.86
C LEU A 63 4.71 -7.61 2.48
N ASP A 64 4.71 -7.84 3.79
CA ASP A 64 5.80 -8.53 4.49
C ASP A 64 6.03 -9.93 3.95
N ARG A 65 4.96 -10.69 3.72
CA ARG A 65 5.04 -12.01 3.10
C ARG A 65 5.66 -11.95 1.71
N LEU A 66 5.21 -11.02 0.86
CA LEU A 66 5.73 -10.88 -0.51
C LEU A 66 7.20 -10.46 -0.52
N LYS A 67 7.59 -9.53 0.35
CA LYS A 67 9.00 -9.14 0.52
C LYS A 67 9.86 -10.31 0.97
N GLY A 68 9.38 -11.10 1.93
CA GLY A 68 10.08 -12.31 2.39
C GLY A 68 10.21 -13.40 1.33
N GLN A 69 9.38 -13.41 0.28
CA GLN A 69 9.50 -14.33 -0.86
C GLN A 69 10.48 -13.84 -1.93
N LEU A 70 10.79 -12.53 -1.93
CA LEU A 70 11.68 -11.90 -2.90
C LEU A 70 13.12 -11.71 -2.38
N ALA A 71 13.32 -11.89 -1.06
CA ALA A 71 14.62 -11.87 -0.39
C ALA A 71 15.32 -13.24 -0.49
#